data_AF-A0A349E2I8-F1
#
_entry.id   AF-A0A349E2I8-F1
#
_cell.length_a   1.000
_cell.length_b   1.000
_cell.length_c   1.000
_cell.angle_alpha   90.00
_cell.angle_beta   90.00
_cell.angle_gamma   90.00
#
_symmetry.space_group_name_H-M   'P 1'
#
loop_
_entity.id
_entity.type
_entity.pdbx_description
1 polymer ?
#
loop_
_entity_poly.entity_id
_entity_poly.type
_entity_poly.pdbx_seq_one_letter_code
_entity_poly.pdbx_strand_id
1 'polypeptide(L)'
;MGHRTNYILIENQEYDVYYAHWDANIIGRKLFYGPDSLIQYIRPLSVSEKLLDTIWAEGSVLVDIDKQYLLFWGDEFLWHNSKLVTYFIKMLQDTTWREWNIEWAQEGQVDVARYLNIDLKEVINELEDEDEEGNEEISLSNNKEYSSSDLADLLEQMLNNHLQNLDYDPTTTIRDIIKEHRNKGNEVSVNPHALEHENLNVEEKERVEVVKQLTDWIINLREGKITLP
;
A
#
# COMPACT_ATOMS: atom_id res chain seq x y z
N MET A 1 -15.79 7.81 0.14
CA MET A 1 -14.31 7.73 0.12
C MET A 1 -13.95 6.36 0.66
N GLY A 2 -13.29 5.54 -0.15
CA GLY A 2 -12.61 4.31 0.27
C GLY A 2 -11.14 4.47 -0.07
N HIS A 3 -10.30 3.53 0.37
CA HIS A 3 -8.90 3.37 -0.05
C HIS A 3 -8.70 1.92 -0.50
N ARG A 4 -9.28 1.63 -1.67
CA ARG A 4 -9.55 0.28 -2.14
C ARG A 4 -8.29 -0.35 -2.74
N THR A 5 -7.89 -1.49 -2.20
CA THR A 5 -6.67 -2.20 -2.60
C THR A 5 -6.97 -3.59 -3.13
N ASN A 6 -6.36 -3.92 -4.27
CA ASN A 6 -6.21 -5.30 -4.72
C ASN A 6 -4.97 -5.92 -4.09
N TYR A 7 -5.13 -6.94 -3.25
CA TYR A 7 -4.04 -7.80 -2.82
C TYR A 7 -4.04 -9.08 -3.66
N ILE A 8 -2.89 -9.50 -4.16
CA ILE A 8 -2.75 -10.71 -4.98
C ILE A 8 -1.66 -11.58 -4.37
N LEU A 9 -1.97 -12.84 -4.11
CA LEU A 9 -0.99 -13.85 -3.72
C LEU A 9 -0.85 -14.87 -4.84
N ILE A 10 0.37 -15.13 -5.29
CA ILE A 10 0.69 -16.21 -6.23
C ILE A 10 1.50 -17.28 -5.50
N GLU A 11 1.00 -18.50 -5.53
CA GLU A 11 1.61 -19.68 -4.90
C GLU A 11 1.31 -20.92 -5.75
N ASN A 12 2.33 -21.73 -6.05
CA ASN A 12 2.20 -22.89 -6.93
C ASN A 12 1.69 -22.55 -8.35
N GLN A 13 2.06 -21.39 -8.89
CA GLN A 13 1.67 -20.85 -10.20
C GLN A 13 0.17 -20.50 -10.33
N GLU A 14 -0.59 -20.56 -9.24
CA GLU A 14 -1.97 -20.09 -9.17
C GLU A 14 -2.02 -18.81 -8.35
N TYR A 15 -3.03 -17.97 -8.59
CA TYR A 15 -3.20 -16.72 -7.85
C TYR A 15 -4.61 -16.57 -7.28
N ASP A 16 -4.68 -15.96 -6.11
CA ASP A 16 -5.91 -15.50 -5.47
C ASP A 16 -5.90 -13.97 -5.40
N VAL A 17 -7.07 -13.36 -5.59
CA VAL A 17 -7.27 -11.91 -5.41
C VAL A 17 -8.03 -11.68 -4.11
N TYR A 18 -7.57 -10.70 -3.34
CA TYR A 18 -8.13 -10.30 -2.06
C TYR A 18 -8.43 -8.80 -2.08
N TYR A 19 -9.46 -8.41 -1.35
CA TYR A 19 -9.93 -7.03 -1.26
C TYR A 19 -9.68 -6.43 0.11
N ALA A 20 -9.18 -5.19 0.13
CA ALA A 20 -9.15 -4.35 1.33
C ALA A 20 -9.73 -2.97 1.06
N HIS A 21 -10.57 -2.46 1.98
CA HIS A 21 -11.32 -1.22 1.78
C HIS A 21 -10.56 0.05 2.18
N TRP A 22 -9.59 -0.05 3.09
CA TRP A 22 -8.95 1.10 3.76
C TRP A 22 -7.41 1.14 3.62
N ASP A 23 -6.83 0.33 2.73
CA ASP A 23 -5.40 0.07 2.73
C ASP A 23 -4.60 0.89 1.70
N ALA A 24 -5.24 1.42 0.66
CA ALA A 24 -4.52 1.92 -0.51
C ALA A 24 -3.53 3.05 -0.18
N ASN A 25 -3.85 3.88 0.83
CA ASN A 25 -3.00 4.97 1.29
C ASN A 25 -1.93 4.55 2.30
N ILE A 26 -1.94 3.30 2.78
CA ILE A 26 -1.04 2.77 3.82
C ILE A 26 -0.26 1.52 3.38
N ILE A 27 -0.24 1.20 2.09
CA ILE A 27 0.45 0.01 1.55
C ILE A 27 1.89 -0.07 2.03
N GLY A 28 2.66 1.02 1.96
CA GLY A 28 4.05 1.04 2.36
C GLY A 28 4.27 0.69 3.84
N ARG A 29 3.28 1.00 4.69
CA ARG A 29 3.29 0.61 6.11
C ARG A 29 3.19 -0.90 6.30
N LYS A 30 2.39 -1.57 5.47
CA LYS A 30 2.24 -3.04 5.49
C LYS A 30 3.52 -3.73 5.03
N LEU A 31 4.25 -3.10 4.10
CA LEU A 31 5.50 -3.63 3.56
C LEU A 31 6.68 -3.58 4.55
N PHE A 32 6.66 -2.73 5.59
CA PHE A 32 7.80 -2.62 6.51
C PHE A 32 8.23 -3.94 7.15
N TYR A 33 7.30 -4.86 7.38
CA TYR A 33 7.51 -6.07 8.17
C TYR A 33 7.91 -7.31 7.35
N GLY A 34 8.18 -7.14 6.06
CA GLY A 34 8.65 -8.23 5.21
C GLY A 34 7.53 -9.12 4.64
N PRO A 35 7.93 -10.13 3.84
CA PRO A 35 7.00 -10.96 3.07
C PRO A 35 6.10 -11.81 3.96
N ASP A 36 6.63 -12.45 5.00
CA ASP A 36 5.87 -13.36 5.86
C ASP A 36 4.73 -12.63 6.58
N SER A 37 5.03 -11.46 7.16
CA SER A 37 4.03 -10.60 7.82
C SER A 37 2.95 -10.14 6.85
N LEU A 38 3.33 -9.75 5.63
CA LEU A 38 2.39 -9.32 4.61
C LEU A 38 1.49 -10.49 4.14
N ILE A 39 2.07 -11.67 3.91
CA ILE A 39 1.30 -12.85 3.48
C ILE A 39 0.31 -13.27 4.58
N GLN A 40 0.74 -13.27 5.84
CA GLN A 40 -0.15 -13.56 6.98
C GLN A 40 -1.29 -12.55 7.09
N TYR A 41 -1.04 -11.29 6.76
CA TYR A 41 -2.06 -10.25 6.70
C TYR A 41 -3.05 -10.44 5.56
N ILE A 42 -2.59 -10.85 4.37
CA ILE A 42 -3.45 -10.96 3.18
C ILE A 42 -4.40 -12.17 3.26
N ARG A 43 -3.90 -13.33 3.73
CA ARG A 43 -4.68 -14.59 3.73
C ARG A 43 -6.06 -14.53 4.42
N PRO A 44 -6.27 -13.81 5.53
CA PRO A 44 -7.60 -13.70 6.15
C PRO A 44 -8.53 -12.67 5.47
N LEU A 45 -8.05 -11.87 4.51
CA LEU A 45 -8.89 -10.88 3.81
C LEU A 45 -9.98 -11.55 2.97
N SER A 46 -11.00 -10.76 2.63
CA SER A 46 -12.08 -11.20 1.74
C SER A 46 -11.54 -11.52 0.35
N VAL A 47 -11.71 -12.77 -0.10
CA VAL A 47 -11.40 -13.18 -1.47
C VAL A 47 -12.34 -12.49 -2.45
N SER A 48 -11.79 -12.00 -3.56
CA SER A 48 -12.51 -11.40 -4.68
C SER A 48 -12.36 -12.28 -5.92
N GLU A 49 -13.43 -12.42 -6.70
CA GLU A 49 -13.41 -13.17 -7.96
C GLU A 49 -12.64 -12.44 -9.08
N LYS A 50 -12.47 -11.12 -8.94
CA LYS A 50 -11.83 -10.28 -9.96
C LYS A 50 -11.05 -9.14 -9.33
N LEU A 51 -10.09 -8.64 -10.10
CA LEU A 51 -9.43 -7.37 -9.80
C LEU A 51 -10.44 -6.22 -9.86
N LEU A 52 -10.25 -5.23 -9.00
CA LEU A 52 -10.80 -3.90 -9.25
C LEU A 52 -10.16 -3.31 -10.52
N ASP A 53 -10.96 -2.57 -11.28
CA ASP A 53 -10.52 -1.87 -12.48
C ASP A 53 -9.74 -0.59 -12.16
N THR A 54 -9.29 0.12 -13.19
CA THR A 54 -8.53 1.38 -13.08
C THR A 54 -9.29 2.53 -12.42
N ILE A 55 -10.61 2.42 -12.22
CA ILE A 55 -11.45 3.45 -11.60
C ILE A 55 -11.66 3.16 -10.11
N TRP A 56 -11.85 1.88 -9.78
CA TRP A 56 -12.15 1.45 -8.41
C TRP A 56 -10.90 1.11 -7.60
N ALA A 57 -9.81 0.68 -8.23
CA ALA A 57 -8.54 0.44 -7.56
C ALA A 57 -7.85 1.77 -7.23
N GLU A 58 -7.39 1.91 -5.99
CA GLU A 58 -6.55 3.04 -5.54
C GLU A 58 -5.15 2.58 -5.12
N GLY A 59 -4.93 1.27 -5.08
CA GLY A 59 -3.65 0.65 -4.78
C GLY A 59 -3.70 -0.83 -5.11
N SER A 60 -2.52 -1.43 -5.25
CA SER A 60 -2.42 -2.88 -5.36
C SER A 60 -1.08 -3.38 -4.85
N VAL A 61 -1.10 -4.61 -4.32
CA VAL A 61 0.08 -5.35 -3.91
C VAL A 61 -0.02 -6.77 -4.44
N LEU A 62 0.92 -7.14 -5.30
CA LEU A 62 1.08 -8.49 -5.83
C LEU A 62 2.33 -9.12 -5.22
N VAL A 63 2.14 -10.27 -4.59
CA VAL A 63 3.21 -11.08 -3.98
C VAL A 63 3.28 -12.40 -4.72
N ASP A 64 4.33 -12.57 -5.52
CA ASP A 64 4.64 -13.84 -6.17
C ASP A 64 5.66 -14.61 -5.31
N ILE A 65 5.14 -15.55 -4.53
CA ILE A 65 5.91 -16.34 -3.57
C ILE A 65 6.86 -17.28 -4.32
N ASP A 66 6.43 -17.83 -5.45
CA ASP A 66 7.22 -18.75 -6.25
C ASP A 66 8.47 -18.09 -6.83
N LYS A 67 8.39 -16.79 -7.15
CA LYS A 67 9.50 -16.01 -7.72
C LYS A 67 10.21 -15.08 -6.74
N GLN A 68 9.75 -14.99 -5.49
CA GLN A 68 10.19 -13.97 -4.53
C GLN A 68 10.12 -12.55 -5.14
N TYR A 69 8.97 -12.24 -5.74
CA TYR A 69 8.73 -10.98 -6.43
C TYR A 69 7.57 -10.20 -5.81
N LEU A 70 7.78 -8.91 -5.58
CA LEU A 70 6.79 -7.96 -5.07
C LEU A 70 6.58 -6.87 -6.12
N LEU A 71 5.33 -6.66 -6.54
CA LEU A 71 4.92 -5.54 -7.38
C LEU A 71 3.83 -4.75 -6.65
N PHE A 72 4.00 -3.44 -6.50
CA PHE A 72 3.01 -2.64 -5.79
C PHE A 72 2.89 -1.21 -6.32
N TRP A 73 1.75 -0.58 -6.02
CA TRP A 73 1.52 0.85 -6.22
C TRP A 73 0.45 1.35 -5.23
N GLY A 74 0.40 2.67 -5.05
CA GLY A 74 -0.43 3.35 -4.05
C GLY A 74 0.44 3.92 -2.94
N ASP A 75 -0.11 4.09 -1.75
CA ASP A 75 0.49 4.78 -0.60
C ASP A 75 0.59 6.31 -0.76
N GLU A 76 0.13 7.01 0.27
CA GLU A 76 0.05 8.47 0.31
C GLU A 76 1.44 9.15 0.22
N PHE A 77 2.48 8.52 0.77
CA PHE A 77 3.84 9.08 0.76
C PHE A 77 4.55 8.83 -0.58
N LEU A 78 4.30 7.68 -1.20
CA LEU A 78 5.09 7.19 -2.31
C LEU A 78 4.61 7.68 -3.67
N TRP A 79 3.29 7.83 -3.85
CA TRP A 79 2.65 8.11 -5.15
C TRP A 79 3.20 9.35 -5.88
N HIS A 80 3.67 10.37 -5.15
CA HIS A 80 4.10 11.65 -5.73
C HIS A 80 5.63 11.81 -5.89
N ASN A 81 6.43 10.81 -5.50
CA ASN A 81 7.89 10.96 -5.48
C ASN A 81 8.62 9.69 -5.93
N SER A 82 8.93 9.61 -7.22
CA SER A 82 9.64 8.47 -7.82
C SER A 82 11.01 8.21 -7.19
N LYS A 83 11.74 9.25 -6.76
CA LYS A 83 13.02 9.07 -6.04
C LYS A 83 12.79 8.43 -4.68
N LEU A 84 11.77 8.87 -3.93
CA LEU A 84 11.42 8.27 -2.66
C LEU A 84 11.05 6.80 -2.82
N VAL A 85 10.28 6.45 -3.86
CA VAL A 85 9.96 5.06 -4.20
C VAL A 85 11.24 4.22 -4.37
N THR A 86 12.23 4.70 -5.13
CA THR A 86 13.47 3.94 -5.34
C THR A 86 14.25 3.71 -4.04
N TYR A 87 14.36 4.73 -3.19
CA TYR A 87 15.03 4.59 -1.89
C TYR A 87 14.23 3.72 -0.91
N PHE A 88 12.90 3.82 -0.93
CA PHE A 88 12.01 2.97 -0.13
C PHE A 88 12.17 1.49 -0.52
N ILE A 89 12.15 1.18 -1.82
CA ILE A 89 12.41 -0.17 -2.33
C ILE A 89 13.79 -0.67 -1.87
N LYS A 90 14.83 0.16 -2.03
CA LYS A 90 16.19 -0.22 -1.59
C LYS A 90 16.25 -0.50 -0.09
N MET A 91 15.57 0.31 0.72
CA MET A 91 15.47 0.10 2.17
C MET A 91 14.83 -1.24 2.50
N LEU A 92 13.70 -1.57 1.86
CA LEU A 92 13.04 -2.87 2.06
C LEU A 92 13.99 -4.02 1.70
N GLN A 93 14.65 -3.97 0.54
CA GLN A 93 15.58 -5.02 0.09
C GLN A 93 16.78 -5.21 1.02
N ASP A 94 17.30 -4.13 1.62
CA ASP A 94 18.42 -4.19 2.55
C ASP A 94 18.01 -4.68 3.95
N THR A 95 16.73 -4.58 4.29
CA THR A 95 16.22 -4.83 5.65
C THR A 95 15.32 -6.06 5.71
N THR A 96 14.04 -5.89 5.42
CA THR A 96 12.98 -6.89 5.70
C THR A 96 12.55 -7.72 4.50
N TRP A 97 12.95 -7.33 3.29
CA TRP A 97 12.68 -8.02 2.02
C TRP A 97 13.96 -8.49 1.34
N ARG A 98 14.88 -9.07 2.13
CA ARG A 98 16.14 -9.59 1.58
C ARG A 98 15.87 -10.66 0.55
N GLU A 99 16.63 -10.63 -0.55
CA GLU A 99 16.56 -11.58 -1.66
C GLU A 99 15.31 -11.46 -2.55
N TRP A 100 14.33 -10.60 -2.19
CA TRP A 100 13.17 -10.35 -3.03
C TRP A 100 13.47 -9.31 -4.12
N ASN A 101 12.97 -9.57 -5.32
CA ASN A 101 12.88 -8.52 -6.34
C ASN A 101 11.62 -7.69 -6.07
N ILE A 102 11.78 -6.37 -5.99
CA ILE A 102 10.70 -5.46 -5.62
C ILE A 102 10.60 -4.36 -6.66
N GLU A 103 9.40 -4.17 -7.21
CA GLU A 103 9.14 -3.18 -8.24
C GLU A 103 7.91 -2.34 -7.92
N TRP A 104 7.95 -1.10 -8.38
CA TRP A 104 6.80 -0.22 -8.39
C TRP A 104 6.07 -0.35 -9.72
N ALA A 105 4.76 -0.61 -9.68
CA ALA A 105 3.90 -0.63 -10.86
C ALA A 105 3.71 0.80 -11.40
N GLN A 106 4.45 1.14 -12.46
CA GLN A 106 4.48 2.47 -13.05
C GLN A 106 3.15 2.86 -13.67
N GLU A 107 2.45 1.90 -14.28
CA GLU A 107 1.11 2.06 -14.85
C GLU A 107 0.02 1.51 -13.89
N GLY A 108 0.33 1.41 -12.60
CA GLY A 108 -0.60 1.01 -11.55
C GLY A 108 -1.27 -0.33 -11.83
N GLN A 109 -2.61 -0.34 -11.86
CA GLN A 109 -3.40 -1.55 -12.06
C GLN A 109 -3.12 -2.26 -13.39
N VAL A 110 -2.67 -1.53 -14.41
CA VAL A 110 -2.35 -2.08 -15.73
C VAL A 110 -1.13 -3.02 -15.65
N ASP A 111 -0.09 -2.64 -14.90
CA ASP A 111 1.09 -3.50 -14.72
C ASP A 111 0.76 -4.77 -13.94
N VAL A 112 -0.15 -4.68 -12.96
CA VAL A 112 -0.66 -5.85 -12.23
C VAL A 112 -1.38 -6.82 -13.18
N ALA A 113 -2.27 -6.31 -14.04
CA ALA A 113 -2.97 -7.14 -15.02
C ALA A 113 -2.02 -7.78 -16.05
N ARG A 114 -1.00 -7.04 -16.51
CA ARG A 114 0.05 -7.58 -17.39
C ARG A 114 0.83 -8.71 -16.73
N TYR A 115 1.21 -8.54 -15.46
CA TYR A 115 1.93 -9.57 -14.71
C TYR A 115 1.11 -10.87 -14.60
N LEU A 116 -0.20 -10.75 -14.38
CA LEU A 116 -1.14 -11.87 -14.28
C LEU A 116 -1.61 -12.41 -15.64
N ASN A 117 -1.19 -11.80 -16.76
CA ASN A 117 -1.62 -12.13 -18.11
C ASN A 117 -3.16 -12.07 -18.29
N ILE A 118 -3.80 -11.07 -17.65
CA ILE A 118 -5.23 -10.75 -17.79
C ILE A 118 -5.40 -9.79 -18.98
N ASP A 119 -6.49 -9.94 -19.75
CA ASP A 119 -6.80 -8.99 -20.83
C ASP A 119 -7.03 -7.59 -20.24
N LEU A 120 -6.29 -6.59 -20.76
CA LEU A 120 -6.38 -5.22 -20.28
C LEU A 120 -7.80 -4.65 -20.35
N LYS A 121 -8.65 -5.15 -21.25
CA LYS A 121 -10.06 -4.74 -21.34
C LYS A 121 -10.90 -5.16 -20.13
N GLU A 122 -10.43 -6.11 -19.33
CA GLU A 122 -11.11 -6.52 -18.10
C GLU A 122 -10.82 -5.58 -16.93
N VAL A 123 -9.75 -4.77 -17.02
CA VAL A 123 -9.30 -3.87 -15.96
C VAL A 123 -9.28 -2.40 -16.35
N ILE A 124 -9.26 -2.08 -17.64
CA ILE A 124 -9.37 -0.71 -18.15
C ILE A 124 -10.84 -0.42 -18.35
N ASN A 125 -11.34 0.59 -17.63
CA ASN A 125 -12.69 1.08 -17.79
C ASN A 125 -12.62 2.51 -18.33
N GLU A 126 -13.20 2.73 -19.50
CA GLU A 126 -13.37 4.05 -20.11
C GLU A 126 -14.69 4.63 -19.58
N LEU A 127 -14.71 5.21 -18.38
CA LEU A 127 -15.76 6.16 -18.08
C LEU A 127 -15.37 7.50 -18.71
N GLU A 128 -16.25 8.04 -19.55
CA GLU A 128 -16.22 9.46 -19.92
C GLU A 128 -16.34 10.27 -18.62
N ASP A 129 -15.31 11.03 -18.28
CA ASP A 129 -15.31 11.94 -17.13
C ASP A 129 -16.45 12.97 -17.29
N GLU A 130 -17.62 12.74 -16.68
CA GLU A 130 -18.67 13.78 -16.56
C GLU A 130 -18.45 14.73 -15.37
N ASP A 131 -17.34 14.60 -14.64
CA ASP A 131 -16.94 15.53 -13.58
C ASP A 131 -15.52 16.08 -13.82
N GLU A 132 -15.38 16.98 -14.81
CA GLU A 132 -14.26 17.94 -14.85
C GLU A 132 -14.38 18.95 -13.69
N GLU A 133 -14.14 18.50 -12.45
CA GLU A 133 -13.65 19.40 -11.40
C GLU A 133 -12.12 19.24 -11.29
N GLY A 134 -11.43 19.93 -12.20
CA GLY A 134 -10.05 20.34 -12.01
C GLY A 134 -9.04 19.20 -11.94
N ASN A 135 -8.92 18.41 -13.02
CA ASN A 135 -7.68 17.71 -13.32
C ASN A 135 -6.59 18.76 -13.56
N GLU A 136 -5.93 19.23 -12.50
CA GLU A 136 -4.54 19.60 -12.63
C GLU A 136 -3.82 18.33 -13.10
N GLU A 137 -3.50 18.24 -14.38
CA GLU A 137 -2.37 17.45 -14.84
C GLU A 137 -1.17 17.90 -14.00
N ILE A 138 -0.94 17.20 -12.87
CA ILE A 138 0.31 17.32 -12.14
C ILE A 138 1.32 16.66 -13.05
N SER A 139 1.89 17.46 -13.94
CA SER A 139 3.11 17.12 -14.62
C SER A 139 4.08 16.64 -13.54
N LEU A 140 4.55 15.40 -13.63
CA LEU A 140 5.61 14.84 -12.77
C LEU A 140 6.96 15.58 -12.94
N SER A 141 6.96 16.79 -13.50
CA SER A 141 8.11 17.64 -13.72
C SER A 141 8.39 18.61 -12.58
N ASN A 142 8.07 18.26 -11.34
CA ASN A 142 8.74 18.89 -10.20
C ASN A 142 10.12 18.24 -10.07
N ASN A 143 11.07 18.77 -10.84
CA ASN A 143 12.52 18.57 -10.70
C ASN A 143 13.04 19.11 -9.35
N LYS A 144 12.38 18.74 -8.25
CA LYS A 144 12.93 18.96 -6.92
C LYS A 144 14.05 17.95 -6.76
N GLU A 145 15.28 18.42 -6.83
CA GLU A 145 16.43 17.61 -6.47
C GLU A 145 16.36 17.33 -4.96
N TYR A 146 15.93 16.13 -4.61
CA TYR A 146 16.03 15.64 -3.24
C TYR A 146 17.48 15.20 -2.96
N SER A 147 18.07 15.75 -1.90
CA SER A 147 19.31 15.23 -1.32
C SER A 147 19.04 13.93 -0.55
N SER A 148 20.09 13.18 -0.21
CA SER A 148 19.97 12.00 0.66
C SER A 148 19.38 12.35 2.03
N SER A 149 19.65 13.56 2.56
CA SER A 149 19.05 14.01 3.82
C SER A 149 17.55 14.25 3.67
N ASP A 150 17.12 14.88 2.57
CA ASP A 150 15.68 15.12 2.33
C ASP A 150 14.90 13.80 2.21
N LEU A 151 15.49 12.81 1.54
CA LEU A 151 14.90 11.48 1.40
C LEU A 151 14.86 10.73 2.73
N ALA A 152 15.92 10.82 3.52
CA ALA A 152 15.95 10.25 4.87
C ALA A 152 14.85 10.85 5.75
N ASP A 153 14.64 12.17 5.69
CA ASP A 153 13.60 12.85 6.46
C ASP A 153 12.19 12.45 6.02
N LEU A 154 11.97 12.19 4.72
CA LEU A 154 10.68 11.68 4.21
C LEU A 154 10.42 10.23 4.65
N LEU A 155 11.43 9.37 4.60
CA LEU A 155 11.31 7.98 5.09
C LEU A 155 11.09 7.94 6.60
N GLU A 156 11.76 8.81 7.36
CA GLU A 156 11.54 8.95 8.79
C GLU A 156 10.12 9.43 9.09
N GLN A 157 9.58 10.39 8.33
CA GLN A 157 8.19 10.82 8.47
C GLN A 157 7.21 9.69 8.20
N MET A 158 7.44 8.90 7.15
CA MET A 158 6.62 7.74 6.82
C MET A 158 6.64 6.68 7.94
N LEU A 159 7.83 6.36 8.46
CA LEU A 159 7.98 5.42 9.58
C LEU A 159 7.32 5.94 10.86
N ASN A 160 7.51 7.21 11.20
CA ASN A 160 6.88 7.81 12.39
C ASN A 160 5.36 7.86 12.27
N ASN A 161 4.85 8.18 11.09
CA ASN A 161 3.42 8.18 10.82
C ASN A 161 2.84 6.76 10.99
N HIS A 162 3.56 5.72 10.55
CA HIS A 162 3.18 4.34 10.83
C HIS A 162 3.14 4.03 12.33
N LEU A 163 4.20 4.38 13.08
CA LEU A 163 4.27 4.14 14.51
C LEU A 163 3.15 4.82 15.31
N GLN A 164 2.72 6.01 14.89
CA GLN A 164 1.62 6.74 15.52
C GLN A 164 0.24 6.12 15.25
N ASN A 165 0.12 5.30 14.20
CA ASN A 165 -1.15 4.75 13.73
C ASN A 165 -1.23 3.22 13.80
N LEU A 166 -0.39 2.57 14.63
CA LEU A 166 -0.36 1.10 14.76
C LEU A 166 -1.71 0.51 15.18
N ASP A 167 -2.44 1.18 16.07
CA ASP A 167 -3.74 0.74 16.60
C ASP A 167 -4.92 1.50 15.98
N TYR A 168 -4.69 2.23 14.87
CA TYR A 168 -5.76 3.00 14.23
C TYR A 168 -6.74 2.06 13.53
N ASP A 169 -8.02 2.11 13.95
CA ASP A 169 -9.13 1.44 13.27
C ASP A 169 -10.08 2.50 12.68
N PRO A 170 -10.08 2.71 11.34
CA PRO A 170 -10.94 3.70 10.68
C PRO A 170 -12.43 3.43 10.87
N THR A 171 -12.81 2.20 11.20
CA THR A 171 -14.21 1.79 11.35
C THR A 171 -14.78 2.19 12.72
N THR A 172 -13.95 2.55 13.70
CA THR A 172 -14.39 2.95 15.05
C THR A 172 -15.34 4.16 14.98
N THR A 173 -14.94 5.21 14.27
CA THR A 173 -15.75 6.41 14.09
C THR A 173 -17.08 6.11 13.39
N ILE A 174 -17.05 5.25 12.36
CA ILE A 174 -18.26 4.83 11.64
C ILE A 174 -19.20 4.09 12.58
N ARG A 175 -18.68 3.15 13.38
CA ARG A 175 -19.48 2.40 14.37
C ARG A 175 -20.11 3.31 15.41
N ASP A 176 -19.41 4.34 15.85
CA ASP A 176 -19.93 5.29 16.84
C ASP A 176 -21.03 6.18 16.26
N ILE A 177 -20.88 6.65 15.03
CA ILE A 177 -21.92 7.37 14.29
C ILE A 177 -23.17 6.49 14.13
N ILE A 178 -23.01 5.21 13.75
CA ILE A 178 -24.12 4.26 13.63
C ILE A 178 -24.88 4.13 14.96
N LYS A 179 -24.15 3.96 16.08
CA LYS A 179 -24.76 3.85 17.42
C LYS A 179 -25.53 5.12 17.78
N GLU A 180 -24.96 6.30 17.53
CA GLU A 180 -25.59 7.58 17.84
C GLU A 180 -26.92 7.75 17.08
N HIS A 181 -26.92 7.48 15.77
CA HIS A 181 -28.11 7.61 14.95
C HIS A 181 -29.20 6.60 15.32
N ARG A 182 -28.83 5.35 15.62
CA ARG A 182 -29.78 4.34 16.13
C ARG A 182 -30.40 4.76 17.46
N ASN A 183 -29.62 5.33 18.38
CA ASN A 183 -30.12 5.83 19.67
C ASN A 183 -31.12 7.00 19.49
N LYS A 184 -31.00 7.77 18.41
CA LYS A 184 -31.96 8.83 18.03
C LYS A 184 -33.22 8.29 17.32
N GLY A 185 -33.33 6.97 17.14
CA GLY A 185 -34.46 6.33 16.45
C GLY A 185 -34.38 6.39 14.93
N ASN A 186 -33.23 6.76 14.36
CA ASN A 186 -33.05 6.81 12.92
C ASN A 186 -32.75 5.40 12.36
N GLU A 187 -33.28 5.11 11.17
CA GLU A 187 -32.86 3.97 10.38
C GLU A 187 -31.49 4.27 9.75
N VAL A 188 -30.55 3.33 9.85
CA VAL A 188 -29.18 3.49 9.36
C VAL A 188 -28.79 2.28 8.54
N SER A 189 -28.44 2.52 7.27
CA SER A 189 -27.84 1.54 6.37
C SER A 189 -26.39 1.93 6.09
N VAL A 190 -25.47 0.96 6.14
CA VAL A 190 -24.04 1.16 5.89
C VAL A 190 -23.55 0.06 4.96
N ASN A 191 -22.66 0.41 4.04
CA ASN A 191 -21.96 -0.56 3.21
C ASN A 191 -21.19 -1.55 4.11
N PRO A 192 -21.40 -2.87 4.00
CA PRO A 192 -20.68 -3.87 4.80
C PRO A 192 -19.15 -3.70 4.77
N HIS A 193 -18.58 -3.39 3.60
CA HIS A 193 -17.13 -3.21 3.44
C HIS A 193 -16.57 -2.00 4.21
N ALA A 194 -17.40 -1.00 4.51
CA ALA A 194 -16.97 0.15 5.31
C ALA A 194 -16.71 -0.22 6.78
N LEU A 195 -17.12 -1.41 7.21
CA LEU A 195 -16.91 -1.94 8.56
C LEU A 195 -15.83 -3.03 8.62
N GLU A 196 -15.29 -3.42 7.46
CA GLU A 196 -14.19 -4.38 7.31
C GLU A 196 -12.86 -3.64 7.47
N HIS A 197 -12.06 -4.07 8.46
CA HIS A 197 -10.71 -3.58 8.69
C HIS A 197 -9.91 -4.63 9.43
N GLU A 198 -8.75 -4.98 8.87
CA GLU A 198 -7.80 -5.91 9.49
C GLU A 198 -6.50 -5.18 9.82
N ASN A 199 -5.95 -5.48 10.99
CA ASN A 199 -4.66 -4.95 11.40
C ASN A 199 -3.55 -5.96 11.12
N LEU A 200 -2.37 -5.45 10.78
CA LEU A 200 -1.19 -6.27 10.65
C LEU A 200 -0.82 -6.81 12.04
N ASN A 201 -0.92 -8.12 12.24
CA ASN A 201 -0.63 -8.74 13.53
C ASN A 201 0.86 -9.14 13.60
N VAL A 202 1.69 -8.23 14.07
CA VAL A 202 3.13 -8.47 14.26
C VAL A 202 3.48 -8.43 15.74
N GLU A 203 4.19 -9.47 16.19
CA GLU A 203 4.67 -9.60 17.56
C GLU A 203 5.54 -8.40 17.97
N GLU A 204 5.41 -7.92 19.20
CA GLU A 204 6.08 -6.70 19.65
C GLU A 204 7.60 -6.77 19.47
N LYS A 205 8.20 -7.93 19.75
CA LYS A 205 9.63 -8.16 19.60
C LYS A 205 10.08 -8.00 18.14
N GLU A 206 9.32 -8.54 17.20
CA GLU A 206 9.61 -8.44 15.77
C GLU A 206 9.45 -6.99 15.30
N ARG A 207 8.39 -6.32 15.76
CA ARG A 207 8.17 -4.91 15.46
C ARG A 207 9.32 -4.02 15.92
N VAL A 208 9.81 -4.19 17.15
CA VAL A 208 10.93 -3.42 17.67
C VAL A 208 12.19 -3.64 16.83
N GLU A 209 12.45 -4.88 16.42
CA GLU A 209 13.61 -5.22 15.58
C GLU A 209 13.50 -4.61 14.18
N VAL A 210 12.34 -4.69 13.53
CA VAL A 210 12.09 -4.08 12.22
C VAL A 210 12.28 -2.56 12.27
N VAL A 211 11.66 -1.89 13.26
CA VAL A 211 11.77 -0.44 13.42
C VAL A 211 13.22 0.00 13.62
N LYS A 212 13.99 -0.77 14.38
CA LYS A 212 15.41 -0.52 14.57
C LYS A 212 16.18 -0.65 13.25
N GLN A 213 15.97 -1.72 12.48
CA GLN A 213 16.65 -1.92 11.19
C GLN A 213 16.35 -0.79 10.20
N LEU A 214 15.08 -0.37 10.10
CA LEU A 214 14.68 0.73 9.23
C LEU A 214 15.28 2.06 9.69
N THR A 215 15.27 2.33 11.00
CA THR A 215 15.86 3.55 11.57
C THR A 215 17.37 3.61 11.33
N ASP A 216 18.09 2.51 11.56
CA ASP A 216 19.53 2.41 11.30
C ASP A 216 19.83 2.62 9.81
N TRP A 217 18.99 2.09 8.91
CA TRP A 217 19.10 2.32 7.47
C TRP A 217 18.90 3.80 7.10
N ILE A 218 17.85 4.44 7.64
CA ILE A 218 17.56 5.87 7.40
C ILE A 218 18.70 6.76 7.90
N ILE A 219 19.29 6.46 9.06
CA ILE A 219 20.45 7.18 9.59
C ILE A 219 21.64 7.05 8.62
N ASN A 220 21.92 5.84 8.13
CA ASN A 220 23.01 5.62 7.19
C ASN A 220 22.78 6.35 5.84
N LEU A 221 21.53 6.46 5.39
CA LEU A 221 21.18 7.27 4.21
C LEU A 221 21.47 8.75 4.46
N ARG A 222 21.03 9.28 5.60
CA ARG A 222 21.27 10.68 6.00
C ARG A 222 22.76 11.01 6.05
N GLU A 223 23.58 10.06 6.50
CA GLU A 223 25.04 10.19 6.58
C GLU A 223 25.76 9.96 5.23
N GLY A 224 25.02 9.67 4.14
CA GLY A 224 25.57 9.44 2.81
C GLY A 224 26.28 8.10 2.64
N LYS A 225 26.06 7.13 3.55
CA LYS A 225 26.64 5.78 3.47
C LYS A 225 25.85 4.86 2.53
N ILE A 226 24.61 5.22 2.23
CA ILE A 226 23.76 4.54 1.26
C ILE A 226 23.63 5.43 0.03
N THR A 227 23.89 4.83 -1.13
CA THR A 227 23.69 5.44 -2.44
C THR A 227 22.93 4.48 -3.32
N LEU A 228 22.09 5.00 -4.19
CA LEU A 228 21.54 4.22 -5.30
C LEU A 228 22.59 4.13 -6.42
N PRO A 229 22.56 3.05 -7.23
CA PRO A 229 23.36 2.95 -8.45
C PRO A 229 23.15 4.11 -9.43
#